data_AF-A0A3D4JUS4-F1
#
_entry.id   AF-A0A3D4JUS4-F1
#
_cell.length_a   1.000
_cell.length_b   1.000
_cell.length_c   1.000
_cell.angle_alpha   90.00
_cell.angle_beta   90.00
_cell.angle_gamma   90.00
#
_symmetry.space_group_name_H-M   'P 1'
#
loop_
_entity.id
_entity.type
_entity.pdbx_description
1 polymer ?
#
loop_
_entity_poly.entity_id
_entity_poly.type
_entity_poly.pdbx_seq_one_letter_code
_entity_poly.pdbx_strand_id
1 'polypeptide(L)' 'MTTEERIEASETRIFKAVFPNTTNHYDTLFGGTAMQLMDEVAFIAATRFARKRVVTVSSDKIDFKRSIPAGTIVELIGKV' A
#
# COMPACT_ATOMS: atom_id res chain seq x y z
N MET A 1 23.48 -10.19 -7.74
CA MET A 1 22.02 -10.19 -7.74
C MET A 1 21.57 -9.53 -9.04
N THR A 2 20.84 -10.23 -9.88
CA THR A 2 20.27 -9.69 -11.13
C THR A 2 19.19 -8.65 -10.80
N THR A 3 18.72 -7.92 -11.81
CA THR A 3 17.61 -6.98 -11.61
C THR A 3 16.34 -7.72 -11.22
N GLU A 4 16.08 -8.86 -11.86
CA GLU A 4 14.92 -9.72 -11.60
C GLU A 4 14.94 -10.25 -10.16
N GLU A 5 16.08 -10.75 -9.70
CA GLU A 5 16.24 -11.18 -8.31
C GLU A 5 15.96 -10.03 -7.32
N ARG A 6 16.42 -8.80 -7.64
CA ARG A 6 16.17 -7.62 -6.81
C ARG A 6 14.70 -7.21 -6.79
N ILE A 7 14.00 -7.32 -7.92
CA ILE A 7 12.55 -7.07 -8.00
C ILE A 7 11.82 -8.04 -7.06
N GLU A 8 12.10 -9.34 -7.20
CA GLU A 8 11.48 -10.38 -6.39
C GLU A 8 11.76 -10.18 -4.89
N ALA A 9 13.01 -9.93 -4.52
CA ALA A 9 13.40 -9.71 -3.13
C ALA A 9 12.86 -8.39 -2.53
N SER A 10 12.34 -7.48 -3.36
CA SER A 10 11.78 -6.20 -2.90
C SER A 10 10.27 -6.23 -2.65
N GLU A 11 9.58 -7.30 -3.06
CA GLU A 11 8.14 -7.45 -2.81
C GLU A 11 7.83 -7.24 -1.33
N THR A 12 6.88 -6.36 -1.06
CA THR A 12 6.51 -6.00 0.31
C THR A 12 5.03 -6.25 0.50
N ARG A 13 4.70 -6.99 1.56
CA ARG A 13 3.33 -7.30 1.96
C ARG A 13 3.04 -6.77 3.35
N ILE A 14 1.92 -6.07 3.49
CA ILE A 14 1.45 -5.55 4.77
C ILE A 14 0.00 -5.95 4.94
N PHE A 15 -0.31 -6.55 6.09
CA PHE A 15 -1.68 -6.87 6.49
C PHE A 15 -2.15 -5.85 7.53
N LYS A 16 -3.36 -5.32 7.36
CA LYS A 16 -4.00 -4.42 8.33
C LYS A 16 -5.44 -4.84 8.56
N ALA A 17 -5.87 -4.85 9.82
CA ALA A 17 -7.29 -4.88 10.16
C ALA A 17 -7.89 -3.47 9.97
N VAL A 18 -9.09 -3.40 9.43
CA VAL A 18 -9.84 -2.15 9.25
C VAL A 18 -10.62 -1.86 10.52
N PHE A 19 -10.06 -1.02 11.38
CA PHE A 19 -10.65 -0.61 12.64
C PHE A 19 -11.50 0.66 12.50
N PRO A 20 -12.44 0.93 13.43
CA PRO A 20 -13.32 2.11 13.35
C PRO A 20 -12.60 3.46 13.27
N ASN A 21 -11.38 3.57 13.79
CA ASN A 21 -10.57 4.79 13.67
C ASN A 21 -9.96 5.01 12.28
N THR A 22 -10.06 4.03 11.38
CA THR A 22 -9.62 4.10 9.97
C THR A 22 -10.78 4.18 8.98
N THR A 23 -12.02 4.09 9.47
CA THR A 23 -13.22 4.17 8.63
C THR A 23 -13.75 5.59 8.55
N ASN A 24 -14.55 5.84 7.51
CA ASN A 24 -15.38 7.02 7.38
C ASN A 24 -16.71 6.84 8.15
N HIS A 25 -17.62 7.82 8.03
CA HIS A 25 -18.95 7.80 8.65
C HIS A 25 -19.93 6.77 8.05
N TYR A 26 -19.51 5.98 7.06
CA TYR A 26 -20.27 4.86 6.48
C TYR A 26 -19.70 3.49 6.89
N ASP A 27 -18.85 3.43 7.94
CA ASP A 27 -18.20 2.20 8.42
C ASP A 27 -17.40 1.46 7.34
N THR A 28 -16.81 2.22 6.42
CA THR A 28 -15.91 1.71 5.38
C THR A 28 -14.57 2.42 5.43
N LEU A 29 -13.49 1.73 5.04
CA LEU A 29 -12.13 2.29 5.04
C LEU A 29 -12.11 3.66 4.35
N PHE A 30 -11.63 4.68 5.06
CA PHE A 30 -11.53 6.01 4.50
C PHE A 30 -10.53 5.99 3.33
N GLY A 31 -10.92 6.55 2.17
CA GLY A 31 -10.11 6.49 0.95
C GLY A 31 -8.70 7.07 1.13
N GLY A 32 -8.56 8.17 1.89
CA GLY A 32 -7.26 8.73 2.24
C GLY A 32 -6.37 7.77 3.03
N THR A 33 -6.95 6.99 3.94
CA THR A 33 -6.22 5.97 4.71
C THR A 33 -5.80 4.81 3.81
N ALA A 34 -6.65 4.40 2.87
CA ALA A 34 -6.26 3.40 1.86
C ALA A 34 -5.06 3.88 1.04
N MET A 35 -5.07 5.14 0.55
CA MET A 35 -3.96 5.71 -0.21
C MET A 35 -2.68 5.83 0.62
N GLN A 36 -2.79 6.23 1.89
CA GLN A 36 -1.65 6.27 2.81
C GLN A 36 -0.97 4.89 2.94
N LEU A 37 -1.77 3.83 3.12
CA LEU A 37 -1.24 2.47 3.21
C LEU A 37 -0.62 1.99 1.88
N MET A 38 -1.21 2.38 0.74
CA MET A 38 -0.66 2.08 -0.60
C MET A 38 0.71 2.76 -0.80
N ASP A 39 0.84 4.03 -0.39
CA ASP A 39 2.11 4.76 -0.46
C ASP A 39 3.17 4.17 0.48
N GLU A 40 2.77 3.75 1.70
CA GLU A 40 3.67 3.09 2.66
C GLU A 40 4.28 1.80 2.07
N VAL A 41 3.44 0.92 1.50
CA VAL A 41 3.93 -0.35 0.94
C VAL A 41 4.80 -0.12 -0.31
N ALA A 42 4.44 0.86 -1.15
CA ALA A 42 5.21 1.22 -2.34
C ALA A 42 6.58 1.81 -1.97
N PHE A 43 6.63 2.70 -0.99
CA PHE A 43 7.86 3.29 -0.48
C PHE A 43 8.83 2.23 0.05
N ILE A 44 8.33 1.26 0.83
CA ILE A 44 9.15 0.17 1.37
C ILE A 44 9.69 -0.71 0.25
N ALA A 45 8.83 -1.11 -0.71
CA ALA A 45 9.26 -1.92 -1.86
C ALA A 45 10.32 -1.20 -2.70
N ALA A 46 10.08 0.06 -3.06
CA ALA A 46 11.02 0.88 -3.82
C ALA A 46 12.35 1.08 -3.07
N THR A 47 12.31 1.32 -1.75
CA THR A 47 13.51 1.48 -0.93
C THR A 47 14.33 0.17 -0.89
N ARG A 48 13.67 -0.99 -0.73
CA ARG A 48 14.32 -2.31 -0.73
C ARG A 48 14.99 -2.61 -2.08
N PHE A 49 14.29 -2.32 -3.18
CA PHE A 49 14.83 -2.48 -4.53
C PHE A 49 16.02 -1.54 -4.77
N ALA A 50 15.83 -0.24 -4.54
CA ALA A 50 16.80 0.80 -4.89
C ALA A 50 18.02 0.84 -3.96
N ARG A 51 17.86 0.39 -2.71
CA ARG A 51 18.86 0.50 -1.62
C ARG A 51 19.36 1.94 -1.42
N LYS A 52 18.45 2.90 -1.61
CA LYS A 52 18.70 4.34 -1.56
C LYS A 52 17.47 5.03 -0.99
N ARG A 53 17.64 6.31 -0.62
CA ARG A 53 16.51 7.19 -0.30
C ARG A 53 15.69 7.40 -1.58
N VAL A 54 14.39 7.18 -1.48
CA VAL A 54 13.41 7.41 -2.54
C VAL A 54 12.32 8.32 -2.02
N VAL A 55 11.57 8.93 -2.92
CA VAL A 55 10.39 9.74 -2.59
C VAL A 55 9.32 9.45 -3.64
N THR A 56 8.05 9.58 -3.25
CA THR A 56 6.92 9.46 -4.18
C THR A 56 6.84 10.72 -5.03
N VAL A 57 7.08 10.59 -6.34
CA VAL A 57 7.01 11.72 -7.29
C VAL A 57 5.58 11.95 -7.75
N SER A 58 4.85 10.87 -7.99
CA SER A 58 3.46 10.90 -8.44
C SER A 58 2.78 9.56 -8.17
N SER A 59 1.45 9.58 -8.18
CA SER A 59 0.62 8.40 -8.33
C SER A 59 -0.21 8.54 -9.61
N ASP A 60 -0.50 7.42 -10.27
CA ASP A 60 -1.53 7.40 -11.29
C ASP A 60 -2.93 7.58 -10.67
N LYS A 61 -3.95 7.63 -11.52
CA LYS A 61 -5.34 7.72 -11.09
C LYS A 61 -5.75 6.51 -10.24
N ILE A 62 -6.32 6.78 -9.07
CA ILE A 62 -6.87 5.76 -8.17
C ILE A 62 -8.41 5.82 -8.22
N ASP A 63 -9.04 4.70 -8.60
CA ASP A 63 -10.50 4.55 -8.66
C ASP A 63 -10.99 3.54 -7.61
N PHE A 64 -11.67 4.01 -6.57
CA PHE A 64 -12.29 3.16 -5.54
C PHE A 64 -13.64 2.62 -6.01
N LYS A 65 -13.64 1.43 -6.65
CA LYS A 65 -14.84 0.81 -7.22
C LYS A 65 -15.67 -0.03 -6.23
N ARG A 66 -15.10 -0.36 -5.08
CA ARG A 66 -15.73 -1.16 -4.02
C ARG A 66 -15.32 -0.60 -2.66
N SER A 67 -16.26 -0.56 -1.72
CA SER A 67 -15.97 -0.22 -0.35
C SER A 67 -15.31 -1.39 0.39
N ILE A 68 -14.53 -1.07 1.42
CA ILE A 68 -13.88 -2.04 2.31
C ILE A 68 -14.51 -1.86 3.70
N PRO A 69 -15.38 -2.79 4.16
CA PRO A 69 -16.07 -2.65 5.45
C PRO A 69 -15.14 -2.67 6.67
N ALA A 70 -15.57 -2.05 7.76
CA ALA A 70 -14.98 -2.24 9.08
C ALA A 70 -14.93 -3.74 9.47
N GLY A 71 -13.93 -4.12 10.27
CA GLY A 71 -13.75 -5.50 10.73
C GLY A 71 -13.19 -6.46 9.67
N THR A 72 -12.84 -5.96 8.48
CA THR A 72 -12.13 -6.76 7.46
C THR A 72 -10.61 -6.67 7.63
N ILE A 73 -9.89 -7.52 6.89
CA ILE A 73 -8.44 -7.47 6.76
C ILE A 73 -8.11 -7.11 5.31
N VAL A 74 -7.20 -6.15 5.14
CA VAL A 74 -6.62 -5.81 3.84
C VAL A 74 -5.18 -6.31 3.77
N GLU A 75 -4.83 -6.91 2.63
CA GLU A 75 -3.44 -7.18 2.23
C GLU A 75 -3.04 -6.13 1.20
N LEU A 76 -1.95 -5.40 1.49
CA LEU A 76 -1.33 -4.47 0.54
C LEU A 76 -0.05 -5.10 0.02
N ILE A 77 0.12 -5.12 -1.29
CA ILE A 77 1.27 -5.73 -1.97
C ILE A 77 1.95 -4.66 -2.83
N GLY A 78 3.18 -4.29 -2.49
CA GLY A 78 4.05 -3.41 -3.26
C GLY A 78 5.07 -4.21 -4.06
N LYS A 79 5.19 -3.90 -5.36
CA LYS A 79 6.13 -4.51 -6.31
C LYS A 79 6.77 -3.42 -7.17
N VAL A 80 8.02 -3.62 -7.58
CA VAL A 80 8.75 -2.77 -8.53
C VAL A 80 8.57 -3.26 -9.95
#